data_AF-A0A242DJV7-F1
#
_entry.id   AF-A0A242DJV7-F1
#
_cell.length_a   1.000
_cell.length_b   1.000
_cell.length_c   1.000
_cell.angle_alpha   90.00
_cell.angle_beta   90.00
_cell.angle_gamma   90.00
#
_symmetry.space_group_name_H-M   'P 1'
#
loop_
_entity.id
_entity.type
_entity.pdbx_description
1 polymer ?
#
loop_
_entity_poly.entity_id
_entity_poly.type
_entity_poly.pdbx_seq_one_letter_code
_entity_poly.pdbx_strand_id
1 'polypeptide(L)' 'GIYRTSFLDAPQGAAGTEEEFNQLNDRLFPDKDHLHIYLWNNEFTNYYNNGRYWDGAYVWSVYDEKRKRFTVFDATLVLD' A
#
# COMPACT_ATOMS: atom_id res chain seq x y z
N GLY A 1 5.20 -3.46 -8.14
CA GLY A 1 5.38 -3.75 -6.70
C GLY A 1 4.02 -3.96 -6.07
N ILE A 2 3.92 -4.72 -4.99
CA ILE A 2 2.64 -5.24 -4.45
C ILE A 2 1.56 -4.15 -4.32
N TYR A 3 1.87 -3.01 -3.71
CA TYR A 3 0.94 -1.87 -3.59
C TYR A 3 0.32 -1.45 -4.94
N ARG A 4 1.12 -1.36 -6.00
CA ARG A 4 0.65 -0.99 -7.34
C ARG A 4 -0.22 -2.09 -7.94
N THR A 5 0.20 -3.35 -7.83
CA THR A 5 -0.56 -4.50 -8.32
C THR A 5 -1.92 -4.60 -7.63
N SER A 6 -1.96 -4.51 -6.30
CA SER A 6 -3.21 -4.53 -5.52
C SER A 6 -4.17 -3.39 -5.87
N PHE A 7 -3.65 -2.22 -6.28
CA PHE A 7 -4.48 -1.10 -6.70
C PHE A 7 -5.10 -1.31 -8.10
N LEU A 8 -4.31 -1.84 -9.04
CA LEU A 8 -4.71 -1.99 -10.43
C LEU A 8 -5.59 -3.22 -10.67
N ASP A 9 -5.33 -4.31 -9.96
CA ASP A 9 -6.04 -5.57 -10.18
C ASP A 9 -7.29 -5.70 -9.28
N ALA A 10 -7.43 -4.80 -8.29
CA ALA A 10 -8.38 -4.81 -7.18
C ALA A 10 -9.59 -5.79 -7.35
N PRO A 11 -9.44 -7.05 -6.92
CA PRO A 11 -10.38 -8.16 -7.14
C PRO A 11 -11.77 -7.91 -6.58
N GLN A 12 -11.87 -7.04 -5.58
CA GLN A 12 -13.11 -6.53 -4.99
C GLN A 12 -13.95 -5.65 -5.94
N GLY A 13 -13.55 -5.51 -7.21
CA GLY A 13 -14.34 -4.87 -8.27
C GLY A 13 -14.13 -3.36 -8.41
N ALA A 14 -13.05 -2.82 -7.84
CA ALA A 14 -12.70 -1.41 -7.89
C ALA A 14 -11.27 -1.19 -8.41
N ALA A 15 -10.92 -1.94 -9.47
CA ALA A 15 -9.63 -1.83 -10.15
C ALA A 15 -9.43 -0.39 -10.66
N GLY A 16 -8.36 0.24 -10.20
CA GLY A 16 -7.98 1.56 -10.67
C GLY A 16 -7.14 1.50 -11.95
N THR A 17 -7.02 2.63 -12.63
CA THR A 17 -6.11 2.82 -13.75
C THR A 17 -4.72 3.24 -13.29
N GLU A 18 -3.73 3.09 -14.17
CA GLU A 18 -2.38 3.65 -13.96
C GLU A 18 -2.41 5.15 -13.72
N GLU A 19 -3.29 5.86 -14.42
CA GLU A 19 -3.41 7.31 -14.28
C GLU A 19 -3.93 7.68 -12.89
N GLU A 20 -4.97 7.01 -12.40
CA GLU A 20 -5.49 7.21 -11.05
C GLU A 20 -4.46 6.83 -9.98
N PHE A 21 -3.70 5.76 -10.20
CA PHE A 21 -2.59 5.38 -9.31
C PHE A 21 -1.55 6.50 -9.22
N ASN A 22 -1.13 7.05 -10.36
CA ASN A 22 -0.14 8.12 -10.40
C ASN A 22 -0.69 9.41 -9.78
N GLN A 23 -1.92 9.80 -10.10
CA GLN A 23 -2.58 10.98 -9.51
C GLN A 23 -2.70 10.87 -7.99
N LEU A 24 -3.07 9.69 -7.47
CA LEU A 24 -3.14 9.43 -6.04
C LEU A 24 -1.75 9.56 -5.39
N ASN A 25 -0.73 8.95 -5.98
CA ASN A 25 0.64 9.00 -5.46
C ASN A 25 1.24 10.40 -5.52
N ASP A 26 0.94 11.19 -6.55
CA ASP A 26 1.37 12.60 -6.63
C ASP A 26 0.70 13.46 -5.55
N ARG A 27 -0.57 13.17 -5.24
CA ARG A 27 -1.30 13.86 -4.17
C ARG A 27 -0.81 13.46 -2.77
N LEU A 28 -0.58 12.18 -2.54
CA LEU A 28 -0.12 11.66 -1.24
C LEU A 28 1.36 11.96 -1.00
N PHE A 29 2.17 11.91 -2.06
CA PHE A 29 3.62 12.02 -2.01
C PHE A 29 4.15 12.97 -3.09
N PRO A 30 3.91 14.29 -2.95
CA PRO A 30 4.30 15.26 -3.98
C PRO A 30 5.82 15.49 -4.06
N ASP A 31 6.58 15.08 -3.05
CA ASP A 31 8.04 15.18 -3.01
C ASP A 31 8.59 13.78 -2.73
N LYS A 32 9.03 13.09 -3.79
CA LYS A 32 9.37 11.65 -3.73
C LYS A 32 10.81 11.40 -3.28
N ASP A 33 11.67 12.42 -3.32
CA ASP A 33 13.10 12.29 -3.00
C ASP A 33 13.37 12.23 -1.48
N HIS A 34 12.38 12.61 -0.66
CA HIS A 34 12.50 12.71 0.80
C HIS A 34 11.52 11.79 1.55
N LEU A 35 11.19 10.65 0.96
CA LEU A 35 10.30 9.65 1.56
C LEU A 35 11.10 8.51 2.18
N HIS A 36 10.74 8.12 3.40
CA HIS A 36 11.21 6.90 4.04
C HIS A 36 10.09 5.87 4.06
N ILE A 37 10.29 4.72 3.41
CA ILE A 37 9.27 3.68 3.27
C ILE A 37 9.64 2.48 4.15
N TYR A 38 8.72 2.07 5.01
CA TYR A 38 8.90 0.94 5.92
C TYR A 38 7.83 -0.10 5.66
N LEU A 39 8.24 -1.38 5.57
CA LEU A 39 7.34 -2.52 5.61
C LEU A 39 7.27 -3.03 7.06
N TRP A 40 6.06 -3.25 7.55
CA TRP A 40 5.84 -3.69 8.93
C TRP A 40 5.80 -5.22 9.00
N ASN A 41 6.32 -5.79 10.08
CA ASN A 41 5.89 -7.12 10.50
C ASN A 41 4.43 -6.99 10.95
N ASN A 42 3.53 -7.81 10.41
CA ASN A 42 2.11 -7.81 10.76
C ASN A 42 1.67 -8.98 11.66
N GLU A 43 2.60 -9.80 12.14
CA GLU A 43 2.35 -10.93 13.07
C GLU A 43 1.91 -10.49 14.47
N PHE A 44 2.05 -9.21 14.81
CA PHE A 44 1.60 -8.66 16.09
C PHE A 44 0.08 -8.70 16.28
N THR A 45 -0.69 -9.00 15.22
CA THR A 45 -2.15 -9.07 15.26
C THR A 45 -2.69 -10.23 14.40
N ASN A 46 -3.84 -10.76 14.85
CA ASN A 46 -4.60 -11.78 14.12
C ASN A 46 -5.44 -11.20 12.99
N TYR A 47 -5.58 -9.87 12.90
CA TYR A 47 -6.38 -9.20 11.86
C TYR A 47 -5.97 -9.62 10.44
N TYR A 48 -4.66 -9.74 10.21
CA TYR A 48 -4.10 -10.10 8.90
C TYR A 48 -3.96 -11.62 8.68
N ASN A 49 -4.46 -12.48 9.58
CA ASN A 49 -4.32 -13.94 9.47
C ASN A 49 -4.91 -14.48 8.17
N ASN A 50 -6.13 -14.07 7.83
CA ASN A 50 -6.80 -14.58 6.64
C ASN A 50 -6.07 -14.11 5.37
N GLY A 51 -5.74 -12.81 5.29
CA GLY A 51 -4.99 -12.24 4.17
C GLY A 51 -3.63 -12.93 4.01
N ARG A 52 -2.85 -13.11 5.07
CA ARG A 52 -1.56 -13.85 5.00
C ARG A 52 -1.69 -15.26 4.45
N TYR A 53 -2.78 -15.95 4.76
CA TYR A 53 -2.98 -17.35 4.36
C TYR A 53 -3.38 -17.48 2.88
N TRP A 54 -4.26 -16.60 2.38
CA TRP A 54 -4.81 -16.72 1.03
C TRP A 54 -4.16 -15.78 0.00
N ASP A 55 -3.98 -14.51 0.38
CA ASP A 55 -3.74 -13.41 -0.56
C ASP A 55 -2.44 -12.63 -0.24
N GLY A 56 -1.68 -13.05 0.77
CA GLY A 56 -0.71 -12.15 1.41
C GLY A 56 -1.36 -10.90 2.03
N ALA A 57 -0.72 -10.39 3.08
CA ALA A 57 -1.15 -9.15 3.72
C ALA A 57 0.08 -8.33 4.04
N TYR A 58 0.08 -7.07 3.62
CA TYR A 58 1.22 -6.18 3.72
C TYR A 58 0.80 -4.84 4.28
N VAL A 59 1.62 -4.28 5.16
CA VAL A 59 1.38 -2.99 5.80
C VAL A 59 2.61 -2.15 5.62
N TRP A 60 2.44 -0.96 5.04
CA TRP A 60 3.52 0.00 4.88
C TRP A 60 3.23 1.30 5.62
N SER A 61 4.30 1.94 6.05
CA SER A 61 4.27 3.36 6.38
C SER A 61 5.25 4.11 5.50
N VAL A 62 4.77 5.21 4.93
CA VAL A 62 5.59 6.17 4.20
C VAL A 62 5.69 7.44 5.03
N TYR A 63 6.91 7.76 5.46
CA TYR A 63 7.21 8.99 6.17
C TYR A 63 7.72 10.04 5.19
N ASP A 64 6.94 11.10 5.02
CA ASP A 64 7.36 12.32 4.34
C ASP A 64 8.12 13.20 5.34
N GLU A 65 9.44 13.19 5.25
CA GLU A 65 10.31 13.89 6.20
C GLU A 65 10.12 15.41 6.12
N LYS A 66 9.90 15.94 4.92
CA LYS A 66 9.76 17.38 4.70
C LYS A 66 8.45 17.92 5.27
N ARG A 67 7.36 17.17 5.09
CA ARG A 67 6.02 17.52 5.60
C ARG A 67 5.75 17.00 7.01
N LYS A 68 6.68 16.22 7.58
CA LYS A 68 6.55 15.55 8.89
C LYS A 68 5.26 14.73 8.99
N ARG A 69 4.91 14.01 7.92
CA ARG A 69 3.65 13.26 7.80
C ARG A 69 3.92 11.78 7.63
N PHE A 70 3.21 10.96 8.40
CA PHE A 70 3.13 9.52 8.19
C PHE A 70 1.84 9.17 7.45
N THR A 71 1.98 8.46 6.33
CA THR A 71 0.86 7.79 5.65
C THR A 71 1.01 6.30 5.89
N VAL A 72 -0.02 5.65 6.44
CA VAL A 72 -0.06 4.20 6.68
C VAL A 72 -1.14 3.62 5.79
N PHE A 73 -0.81 2.53 5.10
CA PHE A 73 -1.77 1.79 4.30
C PHE A 73 -1.43 0.30 4.32
N ASP A 74 -2.46 -0.52 4.21
CA ASP A 74 -2.33 -1.95 4.00
C ASP A 74 -2.87 -2.36 2.63
N ALA A 75 -2.39 -3.49 2.14
CA ALA A 75 -2.87 -4.10 0.90
C ALA A 75 -2.85 -5.62 1.02
N THR A 76 -3.84 -6.24 0.39
CA THR A 76 -3.92 -7.68 0.13
C THR A 76 -3.62 -7.94 -1.35
N LEU A 77 -2.97 -9.06 -1.66
CA LEU A 77 -2.59 -9.45 -3.01
C LEU A 77 -3.38 -10.71 -3.40
N VAL A 78 -4.56 -10.57 -3.98
CA VAL A 78 -5.22 -11.75 -4.52
C VAL A 78 -4.41 -12.22 -5.73
N LEU A 79 -3.77 -13.38 -5.58
CA LEU A 79 -3.11 -14.09 -6.66
C LEU A 79 -4.10 -15.11 -7.19
N ASP A 80 -4.59 -14.91 -8.41
CA ASP A 80 -5.25 -15.97 -9.18
C ASP A 80 -4.22 -16.98 -9.71
#